data_AF-A1U5N6-F1
#
_entry.id   AF-A1U5N6-F1
#
_cell.length_a   1.000
_cell.length_b   1.000
_cell.length_c   1.000
_cell.angle_alpha   90.00
_cell.angle_beta   90.00
_cell.angle_gamma   90.00
#
_symmetry.space_group_name_H-M   'P 1'
#
loop_
_entity.id
_entity.type
_entity.pdbx_description
1 polymer ?
#
loop_
_entity_poly.entity_id
_entity_poly.type
_entity_poly.pdbx_seq_one_letter_code
_entity_poly.pdbx_strand_id
1 'polypeptide(L)'
;MHQEKPHLHPNLTLEQLSRKLGAPSREVSRAINQGFGCNFFEFVSRYRIDEAKSRLADAANQANILQTMYDSGFNSKSVFNTAFKKETGFTPSEYRRRALQGDIRP
;
A
#
# COMPACT_ATOMS: atom_id res chain seq x y z
N MET A 1 15.85 10.06 -11.72
CA MET A 1 15.15 10.73 -10.61
C MET A 1 14.53 9.65 -9.74
N HIS A 2 14.97 9.50 -8.49
CA HIS A 2 14.37 8.52 -7.58
C HIS A 2 12.93 8.97 -7.27
N GLN A 3 11.94 8.22 -7.74
CA GLN A 3 10.56 8.42 -7.33
C GLN A 3 10.47 8.14 -5.83
N GLU A 4 10.29 9.18 -5.02
CA GLU A 4 10.02 8.99 -3.61
C GLU A 4 8.75 8.15 -3.46
N LYS A 5 8.79 7.12 -2.61
CA LYS A 5 7.64 6.29 -2.27
C LYS A 5 7.11 6.70 -0.88
N PRO A 6 6.41 7.85 -0.75
CA PRO A 6 6.02 8.38 0.55
C PRO A 6 5.10 7.43 1.32
N HIS A 7 4.33 6.59 0.60
CA HIS A 7 3.44 5.60 1.19
C HIS A 7 4.17 4.56 2.05
N LEU A 8 5.48 4.33 1.85
CA LEU A 8 6.26 3.41 2.70
C LEU A 8 6.53 3.98 4.10
N HIS A 9 6.37 5.28 4.31
CA HIS A 9 6.48 5.85 5.65
C HIS A 9 5.22 5.52 6.46
N PRO A 10 5.33 4.79 7.58
CA PRO A 10 4.17 4.32 8.34
C PRO A 10 3.36 5.47 8.94
N ASN A 11 4.03 6.56 9.28
CA ASN A 11 3.42 7.75 9.89
C ASN A 11 3.04 8.83 8.86
N LEU A 12 2.93 8.48 7.57
CA LEU A 12 2.54 9.43 6.53
C LEU A 12 1.16 10.04 6.84
N THR A 13 1.12 11.36 6.96
CA THR A 13 -0.13 12.12 7.14
C THR A 13 -0.47 12.94 5.91
N LEU A 14 -1.74 13.32 5.78
CA LEU A 14 -2.20 14.24 4.74
C LEU A 14 -1.42 15.57 4.79
N GLU A 15 -1.10 16.05 5.99
CA GLU A 15 -0.31 17.27 6.23
C GLU A 15 1.15 17.15 5.72
N GLN A 16 1.73 15.96 5.79
CA GLN A 16 3.07 15.71 5.23
C GLN A 16 3.02 15.62 3.71
N LEU A 17 1.99 14.98 3.16
CA LEU A 17 1.78 14.91 1.72
C LEU A 17 1.51 16.30 1.13
N SER A 18 0.66 17.10 1.79
CA SER A 18 0.30 18.44 1.34
C SER A 18 1.51 19.39 1.29
N ARG A 19 2.36 19.34 2.32
CA ARG A 19 3.66 20.05 2.33
C ARG A 19 4.57 19.63 1.19
N LYS A 20 4.67 18.33 0.87
CA LYS A 20 5.46 17.83 -0.26
C LYS A 20 4.90 18.32 -1.62
N LEU A 21 3.58 18.43 -1.73
CA LEU A 21 2.90 18.87 -2.95
C LEU A 21 2.81 20.40 -3.08
N GLY A 22 3.16 21.17 -2.05
CA GLY A 22 3.02 22.62 -2.04
C GLY A 22 1.58 23.12 -2.11
N ALA A 23 0.62 22.30 -1.67
CA ALA A 23 -0.82 22.58 -1.73
C ALA A 23 -1.48 22.47 -0.36
N PRO A 24 -2.58 23.18 -0.08
CA PRO A 24 -3.32 23.04 1.17
C PRO A 24 -3.87 21.61 1.36
N SER A 25 -3.79 21.08 2.59
CA SER A 25 -4.29 19.73 2.93
C SER A 25 -5.74 19.49 2.50
N ARG A 26 -6.59 20.53 2.56
CA ARG A 26 -7.98 20.48 2.10
C ARG A 26 -8.11 20.25 0.60
N GLU A 27 -7.27 20.90 -0.20
CA GLU A 27 -7.27 20.75 -1.66
C GLU A 27 -6.75 19.39 -2.06
N VAL A 28 -5.67 18.91 -1.42
CA VAL A 28 -5.16 17.55 -1.63
C VAL A 28 -6.22 16.50 -1.30
N SER A 29 -6.89 16.64 -0.16
CA SER A 29 -7.99 15.73 0.23
C SER A 29 -9.14 15.75 -0.79
N ARG A 30 -9.55 16.95 -1.23
CA ARG A 30 -10.59 17.11 -2.25
C ARG A 30 -10.18 16.47 -3.57
N ALA A 31 -8.95 16.69 -4.02
CA ALA A 31 -8.42 16.12 -5.24
C ALA A 31 -8.36 14.57 -5.17
N ILE A 32 -7.92 14.01 -4.04
CA ILE A 32 -7.94 12.55 -3.82
C ILE A 32 -9.38 12.02 -3.89
N ASN A 33 -10.31 12.69 -3.20
CA ASN A 33 -11.70 12.25 -3.17
C ASN A 33 -12.37 12.32 -4.55
N GLN A 34 -12.19 13.42 -5.27
CA GLN A 34 -12.78 13.61 -6.59
C GLN A 34 -12.10 12.77 -7.68
N GLY A 35 -10.78 12.58 -7.60
CA GLY A 35 -10.01 11.84 -8.60
C GLY A 35 -10.02 10.33 -8.41
N PHE A 36 -10.06 9.85 -7.16
CA PHE A 36 -9.91 8.42 -6.83
C PHE A 36 -11.10 7.81 -6.07
N GLY A 37 -12.12 8.62 -5.77
CA GLY A 37 -13.34 8.18 -5.10
C GLY A 37 -13.12 7.64 -3.69
N CYS A 38 -12.00 8.00 -3.04
CA CYS A 38 -11.63 7.46 -1.73
C CYS A 38 -11.07 8.55 -0.82
N ASN A 39 -10.88 8.23 0.46
CA ASN A 39 -10.21 9.15 1.38
C ASN A 39 -8.67 8.96 1.34
N PHE A 40 -7.93 9.87 1.98
CA PHE A 40 -6.47 9.82 2.04
C PHE A 40 -5.91 8.48 2.54
N PHE A 41 -6.50 7.88 3.58
CA PHE A 41 -6.00 6.62 4.15
C PHE A 41 -6.21 5.45 3.19
N GLU A 42 -7.35 5.38 2.53
CA GLU A 42 -7.63 4.39 1.49
C GLU A 42 -6.71 4.57 0.28
N PHE A 43 -6.51 5.82 -0.15
CA PHE A 43 -5.58 6.18 -1.21
C PHE A 43 -4.17 5.66 -0.91
N VAL A 44 -3.61 6.02 0.26
CA VAL A 44 -2.28 5.55 0.68
C VAL A 44 -2.26 4.03 0.80
N SER A 45 -3.31 3.43 1.37
CA SER A 45 -3.37 1.97 1.56
C SER A 45 -3.32 1.22 0.24
N ARG A 46 -3.94 1.72 -0.84
CA ARG A 46 -3.84 1.10 -2.17
C ARG A 46 -2.39 0.98 -2.64
N TYR A 47 -1.62 2.07 -2.59
CA TYR A 47 -0.19 2.04 -2.94
C TYR A 47 0.63 1.10 -2.04
N ARG A 48 0.32 1.07 -0.74
CA ARG A 48 0.98 0.13 0.20
C ARG A 48 0.65 -1.32 -0.14
N ILE A 49 -0.59 -1.62 -0.55
CA ILE A 49 -0.97 -2.96 -1.00
C ILE A 49 -0.29 -3.31 -2.32
N ASP A 50 -0.14 -2.36 -3.25
CA ASP A 50 0.60 -2.58 -4.51
C ASP A 50 2.07 -2.94 -4.27
N GLU A 51 2.73 -2.25 -3.35
CA GLU A 51 4.08 -2.61 -2.91
C GLU A 51 4.11 -4.01 -2.29
N ALA A 52 3.16 -4.31 -1.40
CA ALA A 52 3.07 -5.62 -0.77
C ALA A 52 2.86 -6.74 -1.79
N LYS A 53 1.95 -6.58 -2.76
CA LYS A 53 1.72 -7.55 -3.85
C LYS A 53 3.01 -7.84 -4.61
N SER A 54 3.72 -6.78 -5.01
CA SER A 54 5.00 -6.90 -5.73
C SER A 54 6.03 -7.70 -4.93
N ARG A 55 6.16 -7.40 -3.62
CA ARG A 55 7.07 -8.10 -2.71
C ARG A 55 6.66 -9.56 -2.47
N LEU A 56 5.37 -9.85 -2.40
CA LEU A 56 4.86 -11.20 -2.17
C LEU A 56 4.94 -12.09 -3.41
N ALA A 57 4.89 -11.50 -4.61
CA ALA A 57 5.01 -12.20 -5.88
C ALA A 57 6.47 -12.43 -6.32
N ASP A 58 7.43 -11.74 -5.70
CA ASP A 58 8.85 -11.91 -6.00
C ASP A 58 9.42 -13.17 -5.33
N ALA A 59 9.78 -14.16 -6.16
CA ALA A 59 10.37 -15.42 -5.71
C ALA A 59 11.78 -15.26 -5.08
N ALA A 60 12.50 -14.18 -5.40
CA ALA A 60 13.79 -13.89 -4.80
C ALA A 60 13.64 -13.28 -3.40
N ASN A 61 12.47 -12.73 -3.07
CA ASN A 61 12.23 -12.06 -1.80
C ASN A 61 12.02 -13.06 -0.66
N GLN A 62 12.92 -13.03 0.33
CA GLN A 62 12.90 -13.90 1.51
C GLN A 62 12.11 -13.30 2.70
N ALA A 63 11.59 -12.08 2.56
CA ALA A 63 10.80 -11.45 3.61
C ALA A 63 9.56 -12.31 3.95
N ASN A 64 9.27 -12.51 5.24
CA ASN A 64 8.00 -13.13 5.63
C ASN A 64 6.84 -12.12 5.50
N ILE A 65 5.60 -12.57 5.72
CA ILE A 65 4.39 -11.72 5.60
C ILE A 65 4.46 -10.51 6.54
N LEU A 66 4.96 -10.68 7.76
CA LEU A 66 5.06 -9.62 8.76
C LEU A 66 6.10 -8.57 8.33
N GLN A 67 7.26 -9.01 7.84
CA GLN A 67 8.27 -8.10 7.29
C GLN A 67 7.73 -7.35 6.07
N THR A 68 7.04 -8.05 5.16
CA THR A 68 6.41 -7.43 3.98
C THR A 68 5.39 -6.37 4.37
N MET A 69 4.60 -6.61 5.41
CA MET A 69 3.66 -5.62 5.96
C MET A 69 4.39 -4.35 6.40
N TYR A 70 5.46 -4.47 7.18
CA TYR A 70 6.23 -3.32 7.67
C TYR A 70 6.93 -2.58 6.53
N ASP A 71 7.57 -3.31 5.63
CA ASP A 71 8.28 -2.74 4.47
C ASP A 71 7.33 -2.00 3.53
N SER A 72 6.07 -2.42 3.47
CA SER A 72 5.03 -1.76 2.68
C SER A 72 4.42 -0.55 3.40
N GLY A 73 4.90 -0.19 4.59
CA GLY A 73 4.49 0.99 5.35
C GLY A 73 3.28 0.79 6.27
N PHE A 74 2.82 -0.45 6.51
CA PHE A 74 1.79 -0.70 7.53
C PHE A 74 2.42 -0.87 8.92
N ASN A 75 1.75 -0.35 9.95
CA ASN A 75 2.13 -0.53 11.36
C ASN A 75 1.17 -1.47 12.12
N SER A 76 0.10 -1.93 11.48
CA SER A 76 -0.93 -2.78 12.08
C SER A 76 -1.28 -3.96 11.19
N LYS A 77 -1.13 -5.17 11.73
CA LYS A 77 -1.47 -6.43 11.05
C LYS A 77 -2.95 -6.54 10.71
N SER A 78 -3.83 -6.05 11.57
CA SER A 78 -5.27 -6.06 11.33
C SER A 78 -5.64 -5.16 10.14
N VAL A 79 -5.08 -3.94 10.10
CA VAL A 79 -5.30 -2.99 9.00
C VAL A 79 -4.74 -3.54 7.69
N PHE A 80 -3.52 -4.08 7.72
CA PHE A 80 -2.89 -4.71 6.56
C PHE A 80 -3.72 -5.86 6.00
N ASN A 81 -4.08 -6.84 6.83
CA ASN A 81 -4.85 -8.00 6.37
C ASN A 81 -6.21 -7.59 5.81
N THR A 82 -6.89 -6.63 6.45
CA THR A 82 -8.20 -6.14 6.00
C THR A 82 -8.09 -5.42 4.66
N ALA A 83 -7.12 -4.51 4.51
CA ALA A 83 -6.90 -3.79 3.26
C ALA A 83 -6.45 -4.74 2.13
N PHE A 84 -5.54 -5.67 2.44
CA PHE A 84 -5.02 -6.64 1.46
C PHE A 84 -6.14 -7.55 0.94
N LYS A 85 -6.98 -8.07 1.84
CA LYS A 85 -8.12 -8.90 1.43
C LYS A 85 -9.19 -8.10 0.70
N LYS A 86 -9.47 -6.86 1.12
CA LYS A 86 -10.41 -5.96 0.42
C LYS A 86 -9.98 -5.72 -1.02
N GLU A 87 -8.68 -5.50 -1.25
CA GLU A 87 -8.14 -5.16 -2.57
C GLU A 87 -7.92 -6.39 -3.47
N THR A 88 -7.45 -7.50 -2.90
CA THR A 88 -7.03 -8.68 -3.68
C THR A 88 -8.02 -9.85 -3.65
N GLY A 89 -8.97 -9.85 -2.71
CA GLY A 89 -9.84 -11.00 -2.42
C GLY A 89 -9.18 -12.12 -1.60
N PHE A 90 -7.86 -12.07 -1.39
CA PHE A 90 -7.09 -13.13 -0.73
C PHE A 90 -6.39 -12.63 0.53
N THR A 91 -6.06 -13.55 1.44
CA THR A 91 -5.09 -13.23 2.50
C THR A 91 -3.67 -13.08 1.92
N PRO A 92 -2.76 -12.36 2.58
CA PRO A 92 -1.38 -12.20 2.10
C PRO A 92 -0.66 -13.53 1.84
N SER A 93 -0.87 -14.52 2.72
CA SER A 93 -0.27 -15.86 2.57
C SER A 93 -0.83 -16.61 1.36
N GLU A 94 -2.16 -16.54 1.13
CA GLU A 94 -2.79 -17.16 -0.04
C GLU A 94 -2.34 -16.49 -1.34
N TYR A 95 -2.24 -15.16 -1.33
CA TYR A 95 -1.76 -14.38 -2.47
C TYR A 95 -0.32 -14.76 -2.84
N ARG A 96 0.59 -14.80 -1.86
CA ARG A 96 1.98 -15.23 -2.08
C ARG A 96 2.04 -16.61 -2.73
N ARG A 97 1.32 -17.59 -2.18
CA ARG A 97 1.32 -18.96 -2.72
C ARG A 97 0.87 -18.99 -4.17
N ARG A 98 -0.26 -18.33 -4.49
CA ARG A 98 -0.84 -18.27 -5.84
C ARG A 98 0.07 -17.51 -6.82
N ALA A 99 0.65 -16.39 -6.40
CA ALA A 99 1.55 -15.60 -7.23
C ALA A 99 2.81 -16.40 -7.62
N LEU A 100 3.41 -17.11 -6.66
CA LEU A 100 4.59 -17.96 -6.92
C LEU A 100 4.27 -19.22 -7.74
N GLN A 101 3.01 -19.66 -7.72
CA GLN A 101 2.51 -20.76 -8.57
C GLN A 101 2.10 -20.31 -9.98
N GLY A 102 2.09 -19.00 -10.24
CA GLY A 102 1.70 -18.42 -11.53
C GLY A 102 0.19 -18.24 -11.72
N ASP A 103 -0.63 -18.50 -10.69
CA ASP A 103 -2.09 -18.38 -10.74
C ASP A 103 -2.56 -16.92 -10.79
N ILE A 104 -1.72 -15.99 -10.33
CA ILE A 104 -2.01 -14.56 -10.28
C ILE A 104 -0.77 -13.81 -10.76
N ARG A 105 -0.95 -12.87 -11.70
CA ARG A 105 0.08 -11.91 -12.10
C ARG A 105 -0.09 -10.61 -11.29
N PRO A 106 1.00 -10.03 -10.75
CA PRO A 106 0.95 -8.81 -9.95
C PRO A 106 0.48 -7.58 -10.74
#